data_AF-A0A4X3NDR1-F1
#
_entry.id   AF-A0A4X3NDR1-F1
#
_cell.length_a   1.000
_cell.length_b   1.000
_cell.length_c   1.000
_cell.angle_alpha   90.00
_cell.angle_beta   90.00
_cell.angle_gamma   90.00
#
_symmetry.space_group_name_H-M   'P 1'
#
loop_
_entity.id
_entity.type
_entity.pdbx_description
1 polymer ?
#
loop_
_entity_poly.entity_id
_entity_poly.type
_entity_poly.pdbx_seq_one_letter_code
_entity_poly.pdbx_strand_id
1 'polypeptide(L)'
;MIARCVVVAVLFAAVALGQEVAPAETTPAAAVEATTVEGSGAAAAAVDASAPTTTTLAPLASDAPATNSTKCVAWKMCNSTADCGEGKGNLCLGTFVGKCNCNACINFWSCKDDAACGGLKGACDMKSNTCRCWEALEKNGFPFLKAVSDLCNVAECAADGGASCLGLPCNTGRCVCKA
;
A
#
# COMPACT_ATOMS: atom_id res chain seq x y z
N MET A 1 58.03 -1.99 -10.81
CA MET A 1 57.58 -3.36 -10.49
C MET A 1 56.05 -3.36 -10.61
N ILE A 2 55.45 -3.23 -11.79
CA ILE A 2 55.10 -4.24 -12.80
C ILE A 2 54.66 -5.60 -12.21
N ALA A 3 53.43 -5.99 -12.58
CA ALA A 3 52.78 -7.31 -12.45
C ALA A 3 52.18 -7.61 -11.05
N ARG A 4 50.93 -8.07 -10.89
CA ARG A 4 50.20 -9.03 -11.72
C ARG A 4 48.68 -8.82 -11.64
N CYS A 5 48.05 -8.76 -12.81
CA CYS A 5 46.66 -9.12 -13.02
C CYS A 5 46.41 -10.56 -12.54
N VAL A 6 45.38 -10.77 -11.74
CA VAL A 6 44.74 -12.08 -11.60
C VAL A 6 43.28 -11.90 -11.99
N VAL A 7 43.03 -12.10 -13.28
CA VAL A 7 41.70 -12.28 -13.85
C VAL A 7 41.29 -13.71 -13.49
N VAL A 8 40.41 -13.87 -12.50
CA VAL A 8 39.74 -15.15 -12.26
C VAL A 8 38.45 -15.13 -13.06
N ALA A 9 38.56 -15.61 -14.30
CA ALA A 9 37.42 -15.97 -15.12
C ALA A 9 36.81 -17.27 -14.57
N VAL A 10 35.65 -17.17 -13.92
CA VAL A 10 34.82 -18.33 -13.61
C VAL A 10 33.77 -18.45 -14.71
N LEU A 11 34.07 -19.32 -15.67
CA LEU A 11 33.11 -19.99 -16.55
C LEU A 11 32.31 -21.04 -15.76
N PHE A 12 31.29 -21.59 -16.41
CA PHE A 12 30.37 -22.68 -15.99
C PHE A 12 29.12 -22.20 -15.25
N ALA A 13 27.90 -22.55 -15.64
CA ALA A 13 27.37 -23.22 -16.82
C ALA A 13 25.86 -22.91 -16.87
N ALA A 14 25.35 -22.56 -18.05
CA ALA A 14 23.93 -22.50 -18.30
C ALA A 14 23.37 -23.93 -18.34
N VAL A 15 22.50 -24.29 -17.39
CA VAL A 15 21.65 -25.48 -17.49
C VAL A 15 20.23 -25.00 -17.74
N ALA A 16 19.86 -25.03 -19.01
CA ALA A 16 18.50 -24.87 -19.48
C ALA A 16 17.85 -26.26 -19.55
N LEU A 17 16.86 -26.49 -18.68
CA LEU A 17 15.80 -27.48 -18.83
C LEU A 17 14.55 -26.73 -18.30
N GLY A 18 13.54 -26.35 -19.08
CA GLY A 18 13.00 -27.02 -20.25
C GLY A 18 11.92 -28.01 -19.82
N GLN A 19 10.84 -27.54 -19.17
CA GLN A 19 9.59 -28.28 -19.08
C GLN A 19 8.41 -27.34 -19.34
N GLU A 20 7.96 -27.35 -20.59
CA GLU A 20 6.59 -27.06 -20.99
C GLU A 20 5.66 -28.09 -20.34
N VAL A 21 4.65 -27.63 -19.61
CA VAL A 21 3.44 -28.43 -19.33
C VAL A 21 2.25 -27.59 -19.79
N ALA A 22 1.68 -28.03 -20.90
CA ALA A 22 0.47 -27.51 -21.52
C ALA A 22 -0.80 -27.85 -20.69
N PRO A 23 -1.97 -27.27 -21.03
CA PRO A 23 -3.06 -27.03 -20.09
C PRO A 23 -4.02 -28.23 -19.97
N ALA A 24 -4.61 -28.39 -18.78
CA ALA A 24 -5.76 -29.28 -18.60
C ALA A 24 -7.06 -28.49 -18.90
N GLU A 25 -7.80 -29.01 -19.87
CA GLU A 25 -9.12 -28.56 -20.30
C GLU A 25 -10.23 -28.81 -19.26
N THR A 26 -11.05 -27.77 -19.09
CA THR A 26 -12.53 -27.75 -19.22
C THR A 26 -13.38 -28.77 -18.45
N THR A 27 -14.18 -28.27 -17.50
CA THR A 27 -15.56 -28.74 -17.29
C THR A 27 -16.43 -27.56 -16.83
N PRO A 28 -17.49 -27.19 -17.57
CA PRO A 28 -18.48 -26.21 -17.14
C PRO A 28 -19.63 -26.93 -16.42
N ALA A 29 -20.11 -26.36 -15.32
CA ALA A 29 -21.38 -26.79 -14.75
C ALA A 29 -22.11 -25.63 -14.07
N ALA A 30 -23.37 -25.53 -14.44
CA ALA A 30 -24.49 -24.89 -13.76
C ALA A 30 -24.58 -23.35 -13.81
N ALA A 31 -25.36 -22.92 -14.81
CA ALA A 31 -26.19 -21.74 -14.76
C ALA A 31 -27.02 -21.67 -13.48
N VAL A 32 -27.08 -20.49 -12.85
CA VAL A 32 -28.12 -20.14 -11.89
C VAL A 32 -28.69 -18.77 -12.28
N GLU A 33 -30.00 -18.69 -12.10
CA GLU A 33 -30.97 -17.89 -12.84
C GLU A 33 -30.85 -16.37 -12.65
N ALA A 34 -31.10 -15.65 -13.75
CA ALA A 34 -31.31 -14.22 -13.76
C ALA A 34 -32.76 -13.91 -13.34
N THR A 35 -32.94 -13.25 -12.21
CA THR A 35 -34.22 -12.62 -11.86
C THR A 35 -34.29 -11.22 -12.47
N THR A 36 -35.22 -11.08 -13.41
CA THR A 36 -35.72 -9.81 -13.96
C THR A 36 -36.49 -9.01 -12.91
N VAL A 37 -36.13 -7.74 -12.73
CA VAL A 37 -37.01 -6.72 -12.12
C VAL A 37 -37.16 -5.59 -13.13
N GLU A 38 -38.36 -5.49 -13.71
CA GLU A 38 -38.79 -4.39 -14.58
C GLU A 38 -39.64 -3.37 -13.83
N GLY A 39 -39.42 -2.10 -14.19
CA GLY A 39 -40.42 -1.03 -14.15
C GLY A 39 -40.48 -0.21 -12.85
N SER A 40 -40.76 1.08 -12.86
CA SER A 40 -41.03 2.10 -13.89
C SER A 40 -41.29 3.40 -13.11
N GLY A 41 -40.99 4.57 -13.66
CA GLY A 41 -41.59 5.82 -13.17
C GLY A 41 -40.66 7.02 -13.13
N ALA A 42 -40.72 7.81 -14.21
CA ALA A 42 -40.16 9.14 -14.32
C ALA A 42 -40.90 10.15 -13.44
N ALA A 43 -40.18 11.13 -12.89
CA ALA A 43 -40.68 12.49 -12.72
C ALA A 43 -39.51 13.47 -12.79
N ALA A 44 -39.55 14.33 -13.81
CA ALA A 44 -38.69 15.49 -13.95
C ALA A 44 -39.03 16.53 -12.87
N ALA A 45 -38.02 17.18 -12.30
CA ALA A 45 -38.19 18.44 -11.59
C ALA A 45 -37.00 19.36 -11.88
N ALA A 46 -37.34 20.65 -11.97
CA ALA A 46 -36.63 21.73 -12.59
C ALA A 46 -35.24 22.07 -12.02
N VAL A 47 -34.50 22.72 -12.92
CA VAL A 47 -33.31 23.55 -12.72
C VAL A 47 -33.41 24.50 -11.52
N ASP A 48 -32.34 24.57 -10.71
CA ASP A 48 -32.01 25.77 -9.95
C ASP A 48 -30.51 26.06 -10.11
N ALA A 49 -30.24 27.24 -10.67
CA ALA A 49 -28.92 27.77 -10.93
C ALA A 49 -28.40 28.44 -9.64
N SER A 50 -27.67 27.69 -8.81
CA SER A 50 -26.87 28.27 -7.73
C SER A 50 -25.44 28.53 -8.19
N ALA A 51 -25.02 29.78 -8.03
CA ALA A 51 -23.77 30.36 -8.49
C ALA A 51 -22.50 29.64 -7.98
N PRO A 52 -21.38 29.69 -8.73
CA PRO A 52 -20.11 29.14 -8.29
C PRO A 52 -19.45 30.05 -7.24
N THR A 53 -19.43 29.61 -5.98
CA THR A 53 -18.65 30.23 -4.91
C THR A 53 -17.16 29.98 -5.18
N THR A 54 -16.46 31.05 -5.56
CA THR A 54 -15.00 31.09 -5.74
C THR A 54 -14.35 30.84 -4.38
N THR A 55 -13.87 29.62 -4.14
CA THR A 55 -13.06 29.31 -2.96
C THR A 55 -11.62 29.63 -3.30
N THR A 56 -11.17 30.78 -2.80
CA THR A 56 -9.78 31.21 -2.79
C THR A 56 -8.94 30.16 -2.06
N LEU A 57 -8.17 29.39 -2.81
CA LEU A 57 -7.15 28.48 -2.28
C LEU A 57 -6.02 29.34 -1.69
N ALA A 58 -5.92 29.37 -0.36
CA ALA A 58 -4.71 29.80 0.31
C ALA A 58 -3.57 28.81 0.00
N PRO A 59 -2.32 29.28 -0.18
CA PRO A 59 -1.21 28.40 -0.49
C PRO A 59 -0.92 27.48 0.72
N LEU A 60 -0.82 26.17 0.46
CA LEU A 60 -0.29 25.21 1.43
C LEU A 60 1.16 25.61 1.71
N ALA A 61 1.37 26.29 2.84
CA ALA A 61 2.67 26.42 3.44
C ALA A 61 3.22 25.01 3.66
N SER A 62 4.38 24.75 3.07
CA SER A 62 5.22 23.62 3.44
C SER A 62 5.58 23.78 4.91
N ASP A 63 4.93 23.00 5.78
CA ASP A 63 5.34 22.88 7.17
C ASP A 63 6.71 22.16 7.21
N ALA A 64 7.76 22.95 7.38
CA ALA A 64 8.95 22.52 8.08
C ALA A 64 8.55 21.88 9.43
N PRO A 65 9.32 20.94 9.99
CA PRO A 65 8.92 20.22 11.20
C PRO A 65 8.78 21.21 12.36
N ALA A 66 7.55 21.59 12.66
CA ALA A 66 7.25 22.49 13.75
C ALA A 66 7.53 21.76 15.06
N THR A 67 8.59 22.16 15.75
CA THR A 67 8.84 21.81 17.15
C THR A 67 7.84 22.55 18.03
N ASN A 68 6.57 22.18 17.93
CA ASN A 68 5.54 22.56 18.89
C ASN A 68 5.63 21.55 20.02
N SER A 69 5.97 22.01 21.23
CA SER A 69 5.86 21.25 22.47
C SER A 69 4.39 20.84 22.67
N THR A 70 3.99 19.77 21.99
CA THR A 70 2.60 19.35 21.87
C THR A 70 2.30 18.51 23.08
N LYS A 71 1.33 18.94 23.89
CA LYS A 71 0.82 18.11 24.99
C LYS A 71 0.38 16.76 24.42
N CYS A 72 0.72 15.68 25.11
CA CYS A 72 0.32 14.36 24.66
C CYS A 72 -1.21 14.24 24.61
N VAL A 73 -1.74 13.80 23.47
CA VAL A 73 -3.17 13.52 23.27
C VAL A 73 -3.36 12.02 23.26
N ALA A 74 -4.00 11.50 24.30
CA ALA A 74 -4.22 10.07 24.44
C ALA A 74 -5.03 9.54 23.24
N TRP A 75 -4.68 8.35 22.76
CA TRP A 75 -5.30 7.68 21.61
C TRP A 75 -5.17 8.39 20.26
N LYS A 76 -4.39 9.48 20.17
CA LYS A 76 -4.00 10.07 18.88
C LYS A 76 -3.23 9.03 18.04
N MET A 77 -3.48 8.99 16.74
CA MET A 77 -2.71 8.16 15.80
C MET A 77 -1.25 8.64 15.76
N CYS A 78 -0.31 7.70 15.70
CA CYS A 78 1.12 8.02 15.65
C CYS A 78 1.85 7.01 14.77
N ASN A 79 2.91 7.47 14.12
CA ASN A 79 3.88 6.66 13.37
C ASN A 79 5.19 6.52 14.14
N SER A 80 5.40 7.35 15.15
CA SER A 80 6.54 7.28 16.06
C SER A 80 6.17 7.82 17.44
N THR A 81 6.98 7.51 18.45
CA THR A 81 6.81 8.08 19.81
C THR A 81 6.88 9.61 19.84
N ALA A 82 7.60 10.23 18.90
CA ALA A 82 7.70 11.68 18.80
C ALA A 82 6.34 12.33 18.47
N ASP A 83 5.46 11.64 17.74
CA ASP A 83 4.14 12.17 17.36
C ASP A 83 3.18 12.34 18.55
N CYS A 84 3.52 11.71 19.68
CA CYS A 84 2.78 11.74 20.94
C CYS A 84 3.20 12.91 21.85
N GLY A 85 4.08 13.79 21.38
CA GLY A 85 4.47 14.98 22.10
C GLY A 85 5.59 14.78 23.11
N GLU A 86 6.12 15.90 23.60
CA GLU A 86 7.26 15.94 24.51
C GLU A 86 6.86 15.49 25.93
N GLY A 87 7.70 14.68 26.56
CA GLY A 87 7.47 14.19 27.92
C GLY A 87 7.98 12.76 28.09
N LYS A 88 8.68 12.51 29.21
CA LYS A 88 9.17 11.17 29.52
C LYS A 88 7.99 10.23 29.77
N GLY A 89 7.86 9.18 28.96
CA GLY A 89 6.86 8.13 29.14
C GLY A 89 5.65 8.21 28.21
N ASN A 90 5.56 9.20 27.33
CA ASN A 90 4.66 9.13 26.19
C ASN A 90 5.20 8.06 25.23
N LEU A 91 4.32 7.19 24.72
CA LEU A 91 4.71 6.11 23.81
C LEU A 91 3.71 6.01 22.66
N CYS A 92 4.23 5.79 21.46
CA CYS A 92 3.38 5.32 20.37
C CYS A 92 3.25 3.79 20.47
N LEU A 93 2.11 3.31 20.94
CA LEU A 93 1.87 1.89 21.14
C LEU A 93 1.14 1.29 19.93
N GLY A 94 1.72 0.25 19.33
CA GLY A 94 1.14 -0.49 18.23
C GLY A 94 2.04 -1.63 17.78
N THR A 95 1.51 -2.50 16.94
CA THR A 95 2.29 -3.59 16.35
C THR A 95 3.09 -3.04 15.16
N PHE A 96 4.41 -3.25 15.17
CA PHE A 96 5.32 -2.86 14.08
C PHE A 96 5.22 -1.38 13.67
N VAL A 97 5.00 -0.47 14.63
CA VAL A 97 4.88 0.97 14.38
C VAL A 97 6.07 1.49 13.56
N GLY A 98 5.77 2.30 12.55
CA GLY A 98 6.79 2.87 11.65
C GLY A 98 7.33 1.88 10.63
N LYS A 99 6.80 0.66 10.53
CA LYS A 99 7.19 -0.33 9.51
C LYS A 99 6.18 -0.41 8.39
N CYS A 100 6.58 -0.92 7.21
CA CYS A 100 5.67 -1.11 6.09
C CYS A 100 4.49 -2.05 6.42
N ASN A 101 3.26 -1.61 6.17
CA ASN A 101 2.05 -2.41 6.41
C ASN A 101 1.58 -3.12 5.13
N CYS A 102 2.11 -4.31 4.87
CA CYS A 102 1.66 -5.11 3.73
C CYS A 102 0.21 -5.63 3.87
N ASN A 103 -0.35 -5.64 5.07
CA ASN A 103 -1.75 -6.07 5.26
C ASN A 103 -2.76 -5.04 4.74
N ALA A 104 -2.30 -3.84 4.36
CA ALA A 104 -3.15 -2.85 3.71
C ALA A 104 -3.59 -3.27 2.31
N CYS A 105 -2.82 -4.13 1.63
CA CYS A 105 -3.24 -4.72 0.35
C CYS A 105 -3.96 -6.05 0.61
N ILE A 106 -5.26 -6.07 0.37
CA ILE A 106 -6.09 -7.27 0.50
C ILE A 106 -6.24 -7.93 -0.86
N ASN A 107 -5.70 -9.13 -1.00
CA ASN A 107 -5.72 -9.84 -2.28
C ASN A 107 -7.17 -10.14 -2.72
N PHE A 108 -7.41 -10.04 -4.03
CA PHE A 108 -8.72 -10.20 -4.69
C PHE A 108 -9.79 -9.18 -4.30
N TRP A 109 -9.45 -8.14 -3.55
CA TRP A 109 -10.38 -7.05 -3.26
C TRP A 109 -10.71 -6.25 -4.53
N SER A 110 -11.96 -5.80 -4.69
CA SER A 110 -12.35 -4.99 -5.85
C SER A 110 -11.65 -3.64 -5.86
N CYS A 111 -11.11 -3.24 -7.01
CA CYS A 111 -10.34 -2.00 -7.13
C CYS A 111 -10.61 -1.27 -8.45
N LYS A 112 -10.37 0.05 -8.44
CA LYS A 112 -10.33 0.90 -9.64
C LYS A 112 -8.92 1.43 -9.93
N ASP A 113 -8.08 1.46 -8.91
CA ASP A 113 -6.70 1.90 -8.93
C ASP A 113 -5.96 1.25 -7.75
N ASP A 114 -4.65 1.49 -7.67
CA ASP A 114 -3.81 0.96 -6.60
C ASP A 114 -4.17 1.51 -5.22
N ALA A 115 -4.78 2.70 -5.13
CA ALA A 115 -5.18 3.28 -3.83
C ALA A 115 -6.24 2.42 -3.16
N ALA A 116 -7.16 1.82 -3.93
CA ALA A 116 -8.12 0.84 -3.41
C ALA A 116 -7.47 -0.46 -2.92
N CYS A 117 -6.24 -0.77 -3.36
CA CYS A 117 -5.42 -1.90 -2.88
C CYS A 117 -4.46 -1.49 -1.76
N GLY A 118 -4.82 -0.47 -0.98
CA GLY A 118 -3.98 0.05 0.09
C GLY A 118 -2.76 0.82 -0.43
N GLY A 119 -2.76 1.26 -1.69
CA GLY A 119 -1.69 2.05 -2.28
C GLY A 119 -0.53 1.24 -2.87
N LEU A 120 -0.55 -0.09 -2.78
CA LEU A 120 0.52 -0.92 -3.33
C LEU A 120 0.61 -0.75 -4.86
N LYS A 121 1.76 -0.27 -5.32
CA LYS A 121 1.99 0.06 -6.72
C LYS A 121 1.90 -1.16 -7.63
N GLY A 122 1.01 -1.09 -8.62
CA GLY A 122 0.73 -2.14 -9.59
C GLY A 122 -0.11 -3.29 -9.02
N ALA A 123 -0.78 -3.09 -7.90
CA ALA A 123 -1.64 -4.10 -7.28
C ALA A 123 -3.00 -4.19 -7.95
N CYS A 124 -3.61 -3.10 -8.42
CA CYS A 124 -4.92 -3.21 -9.05
C CYS A 124 -4.79 -3.78 -10.48
N ASP A 125 -5.29 -5.00 -10.69
CA ASP A 125 -5.42 -5.54 -12.04
C ASP A 125 -6.65 -4.94 -12.71
N MET A 126 -6.44 -4.02 -13.64
CA MET A 126 -7.51 -3.34 -14.39
C MET A 126 -8.31 -4.30 -15.28
N LYS A 127 -7.82 -5.51 -15.55
CA LYS A 127 -8.57 -6.52 -16.32
C LYS A 127 -9.63 -7.19 -15.47
N SER A 128 -9.27 -7.69 -14.29
CA SER A 128 -10.24 -8.31 -13.37
C SER A 128 -10.88 -7.31 -12.40
N ASN A 129 -10.43 -6.05 -12.37
CA ASN A 129 -10.80 -5.03 -11.38
C ASN A 129 -10.60 -5.54 -9.94
N THR A 130 -9.52 -6.27 -9.70
CA THR A 130 -9.20 -6.83 -8.39
C THR A 130 -7.73 -6.67 -8.02
N CYS A 131 -7.46 -6.56 -6.72
CA CYS A 131 -6.12 -6.45 -6.18
C CYS A 131 -5.35 -7.77 -6.33
N ARG A 132 -4.15 -7.68 -6.89
CA ARG A 132 -3.15 -8.74 -7.07
C ARG A 132 -1.92 -8.39 -6.25
N CYS A 133 -2.11 -8.38 -4.93
CA CYS A 133 -1.12 -7.93 -3.96
C CYS A 133 0.15 -8.77 -4.03
N TRP A 134 -0.03 -10.09 -4.15
CA TRP A 134 1.08 -11.04 -4.19
C TRP A 134 1.95 -10.83 -5.44
N GLU A 135 1.28 -10.76 -6.58
CA GLU A 135 1.91 -10.56 -7.88
C GLU A 135 2.54 -9.17 -8.00
N ALA A 136 1.97 -8.15 -7.36
CA ALA A 136 2.55 -6.81 -7.32
C ALA A 136 3.83 -6.74 -6.48
N LEU A 137 3.87 -7.39 -5.32
CA LEU A 137 5.10 -7.50 -4.52
C LEU A 137 6.21 -8.21 -5.31
N GLU A 138 5.88 -9.32 -5.98
CA GLU A 138 6.82 -10.06 -6.84
C GLU A 138 7.37 -9.18 -7.97
N LYS A 139 6.50 -8.45 -8.69
CA LYS A 139 6.90 -7.53 -9.76
C LYS A 139 7.81 -6.40 -9.27
N ASN A 140 7.69 -6.02 -8.00
CA ASN A 140 8.54 -5.01 -7.37
C ASN A 140 9.79 -5.62 -6.68
N GLY A 141 10.10 -6.90 -6.92
CA GLY A 141 11.33 -7.54 -6.44
C GLY A 141 11.25 -8.18 -5.06
N PHE A 142 10.03 -8.35 -4.52
CA PHE A 142 9.77 -8.96 -3.22
C PHE A 142 8.88 -10.20 -3.36
N PRO A 143 9.45 -11.38 -3.71
CA PRO A 143 8.73 -12.66 -3.61
C PRO A 143 8.38 -12.99 -2.15
N PHE A 144 7.53 -14.00 -1.90
CA PHE A 144 6.76 -14.16 -0.64
C PHE A 144 7.61 -14.14 0.59
N LEU A 145 8.59 -15.02 0.62
CA LEU A 145 9.48 -15.15 1.75
C LEU A 145 10.28 -13.87 1.96
N LYS A 146 10.68 -13.19 0.87
CA LYS A 146 11.43 -11.94 0.92
C LYS A 146 10.55 -10.76 1.36
N ALA A 147 9.30 -10.69 0.91
CA ALA A 147 8.36 -9.68 1.35
C ALA A 147 8.16 -9.77 2.86
N VAL A 148 7.95 -10.97 3.39
CA VAL A 148 7.74 -11.20 4.83
C VAL A 148 9.02 -10.97 5.65
N SER A 149 10.20 -11.31 5.13
CA SER A 149 11.46 -11.17 5.87
C SER A 149 12.08 -9.77 5.80
N ASP A 150 11.88 -9.05 4.70
CA ASP A 150 12.67 -7.84 4.39
C ASP A 150 11.81 -6.57 4.31
N LEU A 151 10.50 -6.69 4.05
CA LEU A 151 9.62 -5.54 3.78
C LEU A 151 8.51 -5.42 4.83
N CYS A 152 7.60 -6.39 4.81
CA CYS A 152 6.37 -6.39 5.58
C CYS A 152 6.66 -6.45 7.07
N ASN A 153 6.27 -5.42 7.81
CA ASN A 153 6.52 -5.28 9.25
C ASN A 153 8.01 -5.24 9.64
N VAL A 154 8.93 -5.12 8.67
CA VAL A 154 10.38 -5.16 8.91
C VAL A 154 11.05 -3.87 8.42
N ALA A 155 10.82 -3.49 7.16
CA ALA A 155 11.39 -2.28 6.59
C ALA A 155 10.85 -1.03 7.28
N GLU A 156 11.74 -0.09 7.57
CA GLU A 156 11.35 1.24 8.04
C GLU A 156 10.54 1.97 6.97
N CYS A 157 9.39 2.49 7.39
CA CYS A 157 8.54 3.30 6.58
C CYS A 157 8.98 4.76 6.74
N ALA A 158 9.56 5.32 5.68
CA ALA A 158 10.02 6.69 5.71
C ALA A 158 8.81 7.65 5.80
N ALA A 159 9.07 8.90 6.17
CA ALA A 159 8.06 9.97 6.16
C ALA A 159 7.60 10.37 4.74
N ASP A 160 7.94 9.58 3.72
CA ASP A 160 7.71 9.84 2.31
C ASP A 160 6.32 9.40 1.82
N GLY A 161 5.39 9.13 2.73
CA GLY A 161 4.05 8.67 2.40
C GLY A 161 4.01 7.22 1.89
N GLY A 162 5.02 6.41 2.24
CA GLY A 162 5.05 4.98 1.92
C GLY A 162 5.77 4.64 0.62
N ALA A 163 6.53 5.58 0.03
CA ALA A 163 7.30 5.27 -1.18
C ALA A 163 8.37 4.21 -0.92
N SER A 164 9.00 4.21 0.27
CA SER A 164 9.88 3.12 0.73
C SER A 164 9.16 1.77 0.89
N CYS A 165 7.82 1.79 0.98
CA CYS A 165 6.94 0.64 1.12
C CYS A 165 6.15 0.35 -0.16
N LEU A 166 6.65 0.77 -1.32
CA LEU A 166 6.01 0.54 -2.63
C LEU A 166 4.60 1.17 -2.73
N GLY A 167 4.35 2.24 -1.98
CA GLY A 167 3.07 2.93 -1.87
C GLY A 167 2.14 2.40 -0.76
N LEU A 168 2.52 1.31 -0.08
CA LEU A 168 1.78 0.83 1.10
C LEU A 168 1.93 1.82 2.27
N PRO A 169 0.90 1.96 3.12
CA PRO A 169 0.99 2.78 4.31
C PRO A 169 1.94 2.16 5.35
N CYS A 170 2.39 3.00 6.28
CA CYS A 170 3.08 2.55 7.48
C CYS A 170 2.08 1.94 8.48
N ASN A 171 2.55 0.99 9.29
CA ASN A 171 1.87 0.59 10.51
C ASN A 171 1.89 1.75 11.50
N THR A 172 0.71 2.09 12.01
CA THR A 172 0.51 3.18 12.95
C THR A 172 0.13 2.65 14.32
N GLY A 173 0.53 3.35 15.37
CA GLY A 173 0.09 3.11 16.73
C GLY A 173 -0.91 4.13 17.23
N ARG A 174 -1.13 4.08 18.54
CA ARG A 174 -1.91 5.05 19.31
C ARG A 174 -1.06 5.59 20.45
N CYS A 175 -1.14 6.89 20.68
CA CYS A 175 -0.42 7.54 21.76
C CYS A 175 -0.96 7.12 23.12
N VAL A 176 -0.08 6.60 23.96
CA VAL A 176 -0.32 6.39 25.38
C VAL A 176 0.40 7.50 26.12
N CYS A 177 -0.39 8.37 26.75
CA CYS A 177 0.13 9.50 27.51
C CYS A 177 0.37 9.10 28.95
N LYS A 178 1.55 9.43 29.46
CA LYS A 178 1.78 9.34 30.90
C LYS A 178 1.04 10.52 31.57
N ALA A 179 0.25 10.19 32.58
CA ALA A 179 -0.43 11.18 33.43
C ALA A 179 0.57 11.98 34.27
#